data_AF-A0A924L7G3-F1
#
_entry.id   AF-A0A924L7G3-F1
#
_cell.length_a   1.000
_cell.length_b   1.000
_cell.length_c   1.000
_cell.angle_alpha   90.00
_cell.angle_beta   90.00
_cell.angle_gamma   90.00
#
_symmetry.space_group_name_H-M   'P 1'
#
loop_
_entity.id
_entity.type
_entity.pdbx_description
1 polymer ?
#
loop_
_entity_poly.entity_id
_entity_poly.type
_entity_poly.pdbx_seq_one_letter_code
_entity_poly.pdbx_strand_id
1 'polypeptide(L)'
;MRSVTGDALDSEPFYRELHRRHPDVDIVILAGQEPTAADTVPLDDARLVAHESRTTFDDIWSLLTSGGISADAVARWRAGTVEGVVNTEIVGRLAGVERAEGERLLRSLAESLTARAWAVQVHSDGAPRVIAGHDNTSVRLVWWDRTATLTVQGPGTAVGTEGVRALLSEHQA
;
A
#
# COMPACT_ATOMS: atom_id res chain seq x y z
N MET A 1 6.36 26.23 -14.76
CA MET A 1 7.23 25.93 -13.60
C MET A 1 6.98 27.00 -12.55
N ARG A 2 6.07 26.75 -11.60
CA ARG A 2 5.82 27.69 -10.49
C ARG A 2 6.72 27.27 -9.33
N SER A 3 7.70 28.11 -9.01
CA SER A 3 8.50 28.00 -7.79
C SER A 3 7.54 28.15 -6.60
N VAL A 4 7.51 27.16 -5.71
CA VAL A 4 6.80 27.27 -4.43
C VAL A 4 7.62 28.21 -3.56
N THR A 5 7.12 29.43 -3.37
CA THR A 5 7.67 30.44 -2.47
C THR A 5 7.69 29.94 -1.02
N GLY A 6 8.65 30.43 -0.22
CA GLY A 6 9.08 29.93 1.10
C GLY A 6 8.04 29.66 2.20
N ASP A 7 6.77 29.96 1.98
CA ASP A 7 5.67 29.79 2.93
C ASP A 7 5.38 28.31 3.29
N ALA A 8 5.63 27.37 2.37
CA ALA A 8 5.42 25.93 2.61
C ALA A 8 6.56 25.25 3.38
N LEU A 9 7.77 25.83 3.35
CA LEU A 9 8.92 25.33 4.11
C LEU A 9 8.84 25.76 5.59
N ASP A 10 8.22 26.92 5.83
CA ASP A 10 8.05 27.46 7.18
C ASP A 10 6.88 26.86 7.96
N SER A 11 5.90 26.22 7.30
CA SER A 11 4.76 25.62 8.00
C SER A 11 5.03 24.23 8.59
N GLU A 12 6.09 23.54 8.14
CA GLU A 12 6.36 22.14 8.49
C GLU A 12 7.69 21.96 9.27
N PRO A 13 7.65 21.51 10.55
CA PRO A 13 8.83 21.40 11.40
C PRO A 13 9.96 20.52 10.83
N PHE A 14 9.60 19.50 10.06
CA PHE A 14 10.55 18.59 9.44
C PHE A 14 11.40 19.27 8.36
N TYR A 15 10.78 19.98 7.42
CA TYR A 15 11.51 20.61 6.31
C TYR A 15 12.38 21.77 6.78
N ARG A 16 11.94 22.49 7.82
CA ARG A 16 12.75 23.53 8.46
C ARG A 16 14.05 22.96 9.05
N GLU A 17 13.97 21.85 9.79
CA GLU A 17 15.17 21.23 10.39
C GLU A 17 16.08 20.63 9.33
N LEU A 18 15.51 20.06 8.26
CA LEU A 18 16.27 19.54 7.11
C LEU A 18 17.05 20.66 6.42
N HIS A 19 16.40 21.78 6.10
CA HIS A 19 17.04 22.94 5.46
C HIS A 19 18.11 23.58 6.37
N ARG A 20 17.88 23.62 7.68
CA ARG A 20 18.87 24.12 8.65
C ARG A 20 20.16 23.28 8.67
N ARG A 21 20.06 21.96 8.54
CA ARG A 21 21.22 21.05 8.53
C ARG A 21 21.90 20.96 7.17
N HIS A 22 21.15 21.16 6.09
CA HIS A 22 21.61 21.00 4.72
C HIS A 22 21.16 22.20 3.86
N PRO A 23 21.76 23.39 4.06
CA PRO A 23 21.37 24.60 3.34
C PRO A 23 21.71 24.56 1.84
N ASP A 24 22.57 23.62 1.45
CA ASP A 24 23.02 23.34 0.08
C ASP A 24 22.08 22.41 -0.70
N VAL A 25 21.06 21.82 -0.05
CA VAL A 25 20.10 20.92 -0.69
C VAL A 25 18.84 21.70 -1.09
N ASP A 26 18.57 21.73 -2.39
CA ASP A 26 17.29 22.23 -2.93
C ASP A 26 16.17 21.22 -2.62
N ILE A 27 15.27 21.59 -1.70
CA ILE A 27 14.09 20.79 -1.37
C ILE A 27 12.96 21.18 -2.32
N VAL A 28 12.58 20.26 -3.22
CA VAL A 28 11.42 20.41 -4.08
C VAL A 28 10.25 19.62 -3.51
N ILE A 29 9.28 20.31 -2.91
CA ILE A 29 8.00 19.73 -2.51
C ILE A 29 7.06 19.81 -3.70
N LEU A 30 6.76 18.67 -4.31
CA LEU A 30 5.71 18.59 -5.31
C LEU A 30 4.37 18.57 -4.58
N ALA A 31 3.54 19.59 -4.79
CA ALA A 31 2.13 19.49 -4.42
C ALA A 31 1.56 18.28 -5.15
N GLY A 32 0.92 17.37 -4.41
CA GLY A 32 0.17 16.29 -5.05
C GLY A 32 -0.82 16.91 -6.03
N GLN A 33 -0.79 16.51 -7.29
CA GLN A 33 -1.80 16.97 -8.22
C GLN A 33 -3.14 16.39 -7.77
N GLU A 34 -4.07 17.27 -7.41
CA GLU A 34 -5.47 16.87 -7.25
C GLU A 34 -5.96 16.31 -8.59
N PRO A 35 -6.56 15.10 -8.60
CA PRO A 35 -7.19 14.57 -9.79
C PRO A 35 -8.25 15.56 -10.23
N THR A 36 -8.20 15.94 -11.50
CA THR A 36 -9.24 16.77 -12.09
C THR A 36 -10.48 15.92 -12.36
N ALA A 37 -11.62 16.57 -12.60
CA ALA A 37 -12.84 15.85 -13.01
C ALA A 37 -12.65 15.03 -14.32
N ALA A 38 -11.64 15.35 -15.13
CA ALA A 38 -11.29 14.57 -16.31
C ALA A 38 -10.51 13.28 -15.97
N ASP A 39 -9.88 13.23 -14.79
CA ASP A 39 -9.07 12.10 -14.32
C ASP A 39 -9.91 11.10 -13.50
N THR A 40 -11.16 11.43 -13.17
CA THR A 40 -12.04 10.54 -12.41
C THR A 40 -12.60 9.42 -13.30
N VAL A 41 -12.56 8.19 -12.81
CA VAL A 41 -13.13 7.02 -13.47
C VAL A 41 -14.48 6.62 -12.85
N PRO A 42 -15.33 5.90 -13.60
CA PRO A 42 -16.55 5.28 -13.06
C PRO A 42 -16.27 4.37 -11.86
N LEU A 43 -17.25 4.23 -10.96
CA LEU A 43 -17.11 3.37 -9.77
C LEU A 43 -16.92 1.89 -10.13
N ASP A 44 -17.50 1.44 -11.24
CA ASP A 44 -17.33 0.05 -11.70
C ASP A 44 -15.89 -0.24 -12.13
N ASP A 45 -15.20 0.74 -12.73
CA ASP A 45 -13.78 0.62 -13.06
C ASP A 45 -12.92 0.58 -11.79
N ALA A 46 -13.28 1.37 -10.77
CA ALA A 46 -12.62 1.27 -9.47
C ALA A 46 -12.81 -0.11 -8.81
N ARG A 47 -14.01 -0.70 -8.91
CA ARG A 47 -14.28 -2.06 -8.43
C ARG A 47 -13.52 -3.12 -9.22
N LEU A 48 -13.32 -2.92 -10.52
CA LEU A 48 -12.49 -3.80 -11.34
C LEU A 48 -11.03 -3.80 -10.85
N VAL A 49 -10.47 -2.61 -10.59
CA VAL A 49 -9.13 -2.47 -10.00
C VAL A 49 -9.03 -3.14 -8.61
N ALA A 50 -10.08 -3.04 -7.79
CA ALA A 50 -10.15 -3.75 -6.51
C ALA A 50 -10.18 -5.27 -6.68
N HIS A 51 -10.87 -5.77 -7.71
CA HIS A 51 -10.87 -7.19 -8.06
C HIS A 51 -9.49 -7.68 -8.50
N GLU A 52 -8.76 -6.92 -9.30
CA GLU A 52 -7.36 -7.24 -9.67
C GLU A 52 -6.43 -7.29 -8.45
N SER A 53 -6.64 -6.36 -7.49
CA SER A 53 -5.94 -6.37 -6.21
C SER A 53 -6.25 -7.63 -5.40
N ARG A 54 -7.49 -8.13 -5.48
CA ARG A 54 -7.90 -9.39 -4.83
C ARG A 54 -7.26 -10.60 -5.49
N THR A 55 -7.21 -10.65 -6.81
CA THR A 55 -6.49 -11.70 -7.53
C THR A 55 -5.01 -11.73 -7.14
N THR A 56 -4.37 -10.55 -7.06
CA THR A 56 -2.98 -10.44 -6.59
C THR A 56 -2.80 -10.96 -5.17
N PHE A 57 -3.73 -10.62 -4.26
CA PHE A 57 -3.74 -11.15 -2.90
C PHE A 57 -3.88 -12.68 -2.88
N ASP A 58 -4.85 -13.24 -3.60
CA ASP A 58 -5.13 -14.68 -3.60
C ASP A 58 -3.95 -15.47 -4.21
N ASP A 59 -3.30 -14.93 -5.26
CA ASP A 59 -2.09 -15.50 -5.84
C ASP A 59 -0.93 -15.56 -4.84
N ILE A 60 -0.67 -14.45 -4.15
CA ILE A 60 0.41 -14.37 -3.15
C ILE A 60 0.08 -15.24 -1.94
N TRP A 61 -1.18 -15.23 -1.50
CA TRP A 61 -1.64 -16.03 -0.38
C TRP A 61 -1.46 -17.52 -0.66
N SER A 62 -1.85 -17.97 -1.86
CA SER A 62 -1.67 -19.34 -2.32
C SER A 62 -0.21 -19.80 -2.26
N LEU A 63 0.75 -18.92 -2.60
CA LEU A 63 2.19 -19.21 -2.46
C LEU A 63 2.61 -19.43 -1.01
N LEU A 64 2.03 -18.69 -0.06
CA LEU A 64 2.36 -18.76 1.35
C LEU A 64 1.73 -19.98 2.04
N THR A 65 0.51 -20.35 1.64
CA THR A 65 -0.27 -21.42 2.28
C THR A 65 -0.31 -22.72 1.49
N SER A 66 0.57 -22.90 0.50
CA SER A 66 0.62 -24.10 -0.36
C SER A 66 -0.73 -24.42 -1.04
N GLY A 67 -1.42 -23.40 -1.56
CA GLY A 67 -2.67 -23.56 -2.31
C GLY A 67 -3.97 -23.32 -1.54
N GLY A 68 -3.90 -22.98 -0.24
CA GLY A 68 -5.08 -22.54 0.53
C GLY A 68 -5.64 -21.19 0.04
N ILE A 69 -6.96 -21.03 0.08
CA ILE A 69 -7.63 -19.72 -0.09
C ILE A 69 -7.79 -19.08 1.29
N SER A 70 -7.58 -17.76 1.40
CA SER A 70 -7.84 -17.03 2.64
C SER A 70 -9.34 -16.78 2.82
N ALA A 71 -10.04 -17.69 3.50
CA ALA A 71 -11.45 -17.50 3.84
C ALA A 71 -11.67 -16.26 4.72
N ASP A 72 -10.66 -15.88 5.52
CA ASP A 72 -10.74 -14.78 6.49
C ASP A 72 -10.10 -13.47 6.00
N ALA A 73 -9.75 -13.37 4.71
CA ALA A 73 -9.18 -12.14 4.18
C ALA A 73 -10.24 -11.03 4.09
N VAL A 74 -9.98 -9.93 4.79
CA VAL A 74 -10.86 -8.76 4.81
C VAL A 74 -10.37 -7.76 3.75
N ALA A 75 -11.21 -7.50 2.75
CA ALA A 75 -11.02 -6.39 1.83
C ALA A 75 -11.73 -5.13 2.37
N ARG A 76 -11.12 -3.96 2.19
CA ARG A 76 -11.75 -2.68 2.52
C ARG A 76 -11.28 -1.56 1.60
N TRP A 77 -12.17 -0.61 1.35
CA TRP A 77 -11.83 0.65 0.74
C TRP A 77 -11.12 1.58 1.74
N ARG A 78 -10.14 2.35 1.26
CA ARG A 78 -9.43 3.37 2.03
C ARG A 78 -9.31 4.64 1.20
N ALA A 79 -9.46 5.79 1.86
CA ALA A 79 -9.14 7.06 1.22
C ALA A 79 -7.64 7.08 0.86
N GLY A 80 -7.34 7.53 -0.35
CA GLY A 80 -5.97 7.79 -0.81
C GLY A 80 -5.36 8.98 -0.08
N THR A 81 -4.06 9.19 -0.33
CA THR A 81 -3.34 10.37 0.17
C THR A 81 -3.73 11.66 -0.55
N VAL A 82 -4.38 11.53 -1.71
CA VAL A 82 -4.89 12.64 -2.52
C VAL A 82 -6.41 12.65 -2.45
N GLU A 83 -7.01 13.84 -2.36
CA GLU A 83 -8.47 13.97 -2.35
C GLU A 83 -9.08 13.36 -3.62
N GLY A 84 -10.25 12.73 -3.49
CA GLY A 84 -10.94 12.08 -4.60
C GLY A 84 -10.31 10.76 -5.07
N VAL A 85 -9.26 10.27 -4.40
CA VAL A 85 -8.64 8.97 -4.67
C VAL A 85 -9.04 7.95 -3.61
N VAL A 86 -9.30 6.72 -4.03
CA VAL A 86 -9.53 5.57 -3.16
C VAL A 86 -8.49 4.48 -3.50
N ASN A 87 -8.12 3.65 -2.53
CA ASN A 87 -7.44 2.38 -2.80
C ASN A 87 -8.14 1.23 -2.07
N THR A 88 -7.89 0.02 -2.54
CA THR A 88 -8.35 -1.21 -1.86
C THR A 88 -7.22 -1.75 -1.00
N GLU A 89 -7.51 -2.07 0.25
CA GLU A 89 -6.60 -2.77 1.14
C GLU A 89 -7.21 -4.13 1.50
N ILE A 90 -6.43 -5.19 1.30
CA ILE A 90 -6.82 -6.57 1.63
C ILE A 90 -5.85 -7.11 2.66
N VAL A 91 -6.40 -7.60 3.77
CA VAL A 91 -5.62 -8.10 4.91
C VAL A 91 -5.99 -9.55 5.21
N GLY A 92 -5.01 -10.45 5.13
CA GLY A 92 -5.12 -11.84 5.57
C GLY A 92 -4.18 -12.13 6.74
N ARG A 93 -4.56 -13.08 7.60
CA ARG A 93 -3.77 -13.47 8.78
C ARG A 93 -3.60 -14.98 8.88
N LEU A 94 -2.39 -15.42 9.18
CA LEU A 94 -2.06 -16.79 9.57
C LEU A 94 -1.67 -16.78 11.04
N ALA A 95 -2.48 -17.43 11.87
CA ALA A 95 -2.20 -17.61 13.29
C ALA A 95 -1.40 -18.89 13.54
N GLY A 96 -0.71 -18.96 14.69
CA GLY A 96 0.05 -20.15 15.08
C GLY A 96 1.34 -20.36 14.28
N VAL A 97 1.84 -19.33 13.62
CA VAL A 97 3.04 -19.39 12.79
C VAL A 97 4.28 -19.34 13.67
N GLU A 98 4.91 -20.50 13.86
CA GLU A 98 6.17 -20.61 14.59
C GLU A 98 7.28 -19.75 13.97
N ARG A 99 8.30 -19.41 14.76
CA ARG A 99 9.39 -18.54 14.31
C ARG A 99 10.07 -19.01 13.03
N ALA A 100 10.50 -20.28 12.99
CA ALA A 100 11.18 -20.83 11.82
C ALA A 100 10.28 -20.80 10.58
N GLU A 101 8.98 -20.99 10.76
CA GLU A 101 7.99 -20.92 9.70
C GLU A 101 7.76 -19.47 9.23
N GLY A 102 7.65 -18.52 10.15
CA GLY A 102 7.54 -17.09 9.83
C GLY A 102 8.75 -16.57 9.04
N GLU A 103 9.95 -16.93 9.46
CA GLU A 103 11.20 -16.62 8.73
C GLU A 103 11.21 -17.26 7.33
N ARG A 104 10.70 -18.50 7.20
CA ARG A 104 10.56 -19.18 5.91
C ARG A 104 9.56 -18.46 5.00
N LEU A 105 8.38 -18.08 5.50
CA LEU A 105 7.36 -17.35 4.75
C LEU A 105 7.88 -16.02 4.21
N LEU A 106 8.58 -15.25 5.04
CA LEU A 106 9.21 -13.98 4.63
C LEU A 106 10.23 -14.21 3.50
N ARG A 107 11.10 -15.21 3.64
CA ARG A 107 12.09 -15.54 2.61
C ARG A 107 11.44 -15.98 1.30
N SER A 108 10.49 -16.91 1.37
CA SER A 108 9.77 -17.43 0.20
C SER A 108 9.00 -16.32 -0.53
N LEU A 109 8.40 -15.38 0.22
CA LEU A 109 7.75 -14.22 -0.39
C LEU A 109 8.76 -13.32 -1.11
N ALA A 110 9.86 -12.97 -0.45
CA ALA A 110 10.88 -12.09 -1.03
C ALA A 110 11.46 -12.67 -2.32
N GLU A 111 11.81 -13.96 -2.32
CA GLU A 111 12.30 -14.69 -3.50
C GLU A 111 11.25 -14.71 -4.62
N SER A 112 10.00 -15.02 -4.28
CA SER A 112 8.88 -15.10 -5.22
C SER A 112 8.55 -13.77 -5.89
N LEU A 113 8.58 -12.67 -5.12
CA LEU A 113 8.30 -11.33 -5.64
C LEU A 113 9.49 -10.80 -6.45
N THR A 114 10.73 -11.07 -6.01
CA THR A 114 11.94 -10.74 -6.78
C THR A 114 11.95 -11.43 -8.14
N ALA A 115 11.58 -12.71 -8.19
CA ALA A 115 11.48 -13.47 -9.45
C ALA A 115 10.40 -12.91 -10.41
N ARG A 116 9.42 -12.17 -9.88
CA ARG A 116 8.38 -11.48 -10.64
C ARG A 116 8.72 -10.01 -10.92
N ALA A 117 9.98 -9.60 -10.73
CA ALA A 117 10.46 -8.24 -10.94
C ALA A 117 9.80 -7.16 -10.05
N TRP A 118 9.29 -7.53 -8.87
CA TRP A 118 8.85 -6.56 -7.88
C TRP A 118 10.06 -5.89 -7.21
N ALA A 119 9.92 -4.63 -6.82
CA ALA A 119 10.92 -3.96 -5.98
C ALA A 119 10.75 -4.40 -4.53
N VAL A 120 11.66 -5.22 -4.00
CA VAL A 120 11.54 -5.87 -2.68
C VAL A 120 12.49 -5.26 -1.64
N GLN A 121 11.98 -5.05 -0.43
CA GLN A 121 12.74 -4.65 0.76
C GLN A 121 12.48 -5.65 1.90
N VAL A 122 13.55 -6.13 2.52
CA VAL A 122 13.49 -7.07 3.65
C VAL A 122 14.03 -6.36 4.89
N HIS A 123 13.25 -6.40 5.97
CA HIS A 123 13.64 -5.86 7.27
C HIS A 123 13.62 -6.98 8.30
N SER A 124 14.74 -7.23 8.97
CA SER A 124 14.92 -8.29 9.95
C SER A 124 14.89 -7.79 11.40
N ASP A 125 14.89 -6.48 11.62
CA ASP A 125 14.91 -5.82 12.92
C ASP A 125 13.50 -5.56 13.47
N GLY A 126 13.34 -5.71 14.79
CA GLY A 126 12.06 -5.52 15.48
C GLY A 126 11.04 -6.58 15.07
N ALA A 127 10.07 -6.18 14.23
CA ALA A 127 9.09 -7.07 13.62
C ALA A 127 9.51 -7.41 12.18
N PRO A 128 10.02 -8.63 11.93
CA PRO A 128 10.47 -9.05 10.62
C PRO A 128 9.39 -8.88 9.56
N ARG A 129 9.76 -8.26 8.44
CA ARG A 129 8.80 -7.92 7.38
C ARG A 129 9.43 -7.87 5.99
N VAL A 130 8.62 -8.16 5.00
CA VAL A 130 8.89 -7.94 3.58
C VAL A 130 7.92 -6.88 3.08
N ILE A 131 8.43 -5.89 2.37
CA ILE A 131 7.64 -4.88 1.66
C ILE A 131 8.04 -4.96 0.20
N ALA A 132 7.07 -4.94 -0.71
CA ALA A 132 7.32 -4.94 -2.13
C ALA A 132 6.33 -4.06 -2.88
N GLY A 133 6.75 -3.53 -4.03
CA GLY A 133 5.88 -2.76 -4.92
C GLY A 133 6.05 -3.14 -6.39
N HIS A 134 4.95 -3.06 -7.13
CA HIS A 134 4.88 -3.25 -8.59
C HIS A 134 3.65 -2.53 -9.14
N ASP A 135 3.81 -1.69 -10.17
CA ASP A 135 2.72 -0.96 -10.85
C ASP A 135 1.65 -0.37 -9.91
N ASN A 136 2.10 0.42 -8.93
CA ASN A 136 1.27 1.07 -7.90
C ASN A 136 0.54 0.12 -6.93
N THR A 137 0.75 -1.19 -7.04
CA THR A 137 0.34 -2.17 -6.03
C THR A 137 1.47 -2.39 -5.04
N SER A 138 1.15 -2.50 -3.77
CA SER A 138 2.13 -2.85 -2.73
C SER A 138 1.69 -4.07 -1.95
N VAL A 139 2.69 -4.87 -1.56
CA VAL A 139 2.54 -6.09 -0.77
C VAL A 139 3.39 -5.93 0.47
N ARG A 140 2.82 -6.28 1.62
CA ARG A 140 3.54 -6.31 2.88
C ARG A 140 3.22 -7.58 3.63
N LEU A 141 4.24 -8.35 3.99
CA LEU A 141 4.13 -9.45 4.94
C LEU A 141 4.87 -9.07 6.22
N VAL A 142 4.19 -9.11 7.34
CA VAL A 142 4.80 -8.92 8.67
C VAL A 142 4.59 -10.18 9.48
N TRP A 143 5.63 -10.67 10.13
CA TRP A 143 5.52 -11.72 11.13
C TRP A 143 5.83 -11.16 12.52
N TRP A 144 4.89 -11.32 13.44
CA TRP A 144 5.00 -10.89 14.83
C TRP A 144 4.08 -11.74 15.71
N ASP A 145 4.53 -12.09 16.91
CA ASP A 145 3.74 -12.80 17.93
C ASP A 145 2.92 -13.99 17.36
N ARG A 146 3.63 -14.92 16.71
CA ARG A 146 3.07 -16.13 16.08
C ARG A 146 1.98 -15.84 15.02
N THR A 147 1.95 -14.63 14.48
CA THR A 147 0.98 -14.20 13.48
C THR A 147 1.69 -13.63 12.27
N ALA A 148 1.44 -14.20 11.09
CA ALA A 148 1.85 -13.62 9.82
C ALA A 148 0.67 -12.84 9.22
N THR A 149 0.86 -11.54 8.97
CA THR A 149 -0.16 -10.68 8.36
C THR A 149 0.31 -10.28 6.97
N LEU A 150 -0.46 -10.68 5.95
CA LEU A 150 -0.29 -10.23 4.58
C LEU A 150 -1.24 -9.06 4.33
N THR A 151 -0.71 -7.97 3.81
CA THR A 151 -1.46 -6.82 3.34
C THR A 151 -1.14 -6.61 1.86
N VAL A 152 -2.17 -6.53 1.04
CA VAL A 152 -2.07 -6.05 -0.34
C VAL A 152 -2.84 -4.75 -0.43
N GLN A 153 -2.17 -3.71 -0.89
CA GLN A 153 -2.78 -2.42 -1.18
C GLN A 153 -2.74 -2.22 -2.68
N GLY A 154 -3.91 -2.13 -3.30
CA GLY A 154 -4.08 -1.84 -4.70
C GLY A 154 -3.70 -0.41 -5.07
N PRO A 155 -3.67 -0.09 -6.37
CA PRO A 155 -3.36 1.24 -6.83
C PRO A 155 -4.43 2.25 -6.38
N GLY A 156 -4.04 3.52 -6.33
CA GLY A 156 -4.97 4.61 -6.11
C GLY A 156 -5.80 4.87 -7.37
N THR A 157 -7.12 4.86 -7.23
CA THR A 157 -8.08 5.14 -8.30
C THR A 157 -8.80 6.46 -8.03
N ALA A 158 -8.74 7.40 -8.96
CA ALA A 158 -9.44 8.67 -8.86
C ALA A 158 -10.93 8.47 -9.18
N VAL A 159 -11.81 8.72 -8.21
CA VAL A 159 -13.28 8.57 -8.34
C VAL A 159 -14.04 9.84 -7.92
N GLY A 160 -13.31 10.89 -7.54
CA GLY A 160 -13.87 12.13 -7.00
C GLY A 160 -14.43 11.96 -5.57
N THR A 161 -14.68 13.08 -4.89
CA THR A 161 -15.06 13.09 -3.47
C THR A 161 -16.37 12.36 -3.20
N GLU A 162 -17.36 12.43 -4.10
CA GLU A 162 -18.60 11.67 -3.98
C GLU A 162 -18.39 10.17 -4.17
N GLY A 163 -17.53 9.77 -5.12
CA GLY A 163 -17.19 8.38 -5.35
C GLY A 163 -16.44 7.76 -4.18
N VAL A 164 -15.49 8.50 -3.58
CA VAL A 164 -14.81 8.07 -2.35
C VAL A 164 -15.82 7.82 -1.24
N ARG A 165 -16.78 8.74 -1.03
CA ARG A 165 -17.82 8.58 -0.01
C ARG A 165 -18.69 7.35 -0.26
N ALA A 166 -19.09 7.12 -1.51
CA ALA A 166 -19.88 5.95 -1.90
C ALA A 166 -19.13 4.65 -1.58
N LEU A 167 -17.89 4.50 -2.04
CA LEU A 167 -17.10 3.28 -1.84
C LEU A 167 -16.75 3.04 -0.37
N LEU A 168 -16.38 4.07 0.40
CA LEU A 168 -16.11 3.90 1.83
C LEU A 168 -17.32 3.40 2.64
N SER A 169 -18.54 3.61 2.14
CA SER A 169 -19.77 3.14 2.80
C SER A 169 -20.10 1.67 2.54
N GLU A 170 -19.49 1.03 1.52
CA GLU A 170 -19.77 -0.36 1.13
C GLU A 170 -19.33 -1.40 2.17
N HIS A 171 -18.43 -1.03 3.10
CA HIS A 171 -17.86 -1.94 4.10
C HIS A 171 -18.38 -1.70 5.53
N GLN A 172 -19.53 -1.04 5.69
CA GLN A 172 -20.22 -0.90 6.99
C GLN A 172 -21.37 -1.91 7.21
N ALA A 173 -21.51 -2.93 6.36
CA ALA A 173 -22.54 -3.99 6.50
C ALA A 173 -21.94 -5.33 6.92
#